data_AF-A0A7J0CN21-F1
#
_entry.id   AF-A0A7J0CN21-F1
#
_cell.length_a   1.000
_cell.length_b   1.000
_cell.length_c   1.000
_cell.angle_alpha   90.00
_cell.angle_beta   90.00
_cell.angle_gamma   90.00
#
_symmetry.space_group_name_H-M   'P 1'
#
loop_
_entity.id
_entity.type
_entity.pdbx_description
1 polymer ?
#
loop_
_entity_poly.entity_id
_entity_poly.type
_entity_poly.pdbx_seq_one_letter_code
_entity_poly.pdbx_strand_id
1 'polypeptide(L)'
;MSSDPTPVPADPTTLHPMPGQPRVVQLKPLVTSELIEVGAYSYYDDPEHATEFETRNVLYHYGPERLVIGKFCALGTGCGSS
;
A
#
# COMPACT_ATOMS: atom_id res chain seq x y z
N MET A 1 -27.77 -7.31 -11.62
CA MET A 1 -26.64 -6.42 -11.97
C MET A 1 -25.37 -7.20 -11.66
N SER A 2 -24.62 -7.55 -12.71
CA SER A 2 -23.44 -8.39 -12.60
C SER A 2 -22.35 -7.62 -11.88
N SER A 3 -21.92 -8.10 -10.72
CA SER A 3 -20.72 -7.61 -10.05
C SER A 3 -19.53 -8.09 -10.86
N ASP A 4 -19.12 -7.31 -11.85
CA ASP A 4 -17.83 -7.50 -12.51
C ASP A 4 -16.75 -7.44 -11.41
N PRO A 5 -15.91 -8.47 -11.24
CA PRO A 5 -14.78 -8.36 -10.33
C PRO A 5 -13.89 -7.25 -10.87
N THR A 6 -13.75 -6.15 -10.12
CA THR A 6 -12.84 -5.05 -10.45
C THR A 6 -11.51 -5.65 -10.92
N PRO A 7 -11.09 -5.44 -12.18
CA PRO A 7 -9.88 -6.07 -12.66
C PRO A 7 -8.72 -5.55 -11.83
N VAL A 8 -8.07 -6.45 -11.10
CA VAL A 8 -6.77 -6.16 -10.48
C VAL A 8 -5.84 -5.74 -11.63
N PRO A 9 -5.22 -4.54 -11.59
CA PRO A 9 -4.37 -4.14 -12.69
C PRO A 9 -3.20 -5.10 -12.81
N ALA A 10 -2.95 -5.52 -14.05
CA ALA A 10 -1.75 -6.27 -14.38
C ALA A 10 -0.47 -5.43 -14.26
N ASP A 11 -0.59 -4.09 -14.13
CA ASP A 11 0.54 -3.19 -14.00
C ASP A 11 0.86 -2.87 -12.52
N PRO A 12 1.99 -3.37 -11.99
CA PRO A 12 2.41 -3.11 -10.61
C PRO A 12 2.96 -1.70 -10.38
N THR A 13 2.99 -0.83 -11.40
CA THR A 13 3.46 0.56 -11.31
C THR A 13 2.31 1.58 -11.23
N THR A 14 1.06 1.14 -11.39
CA THR A 14 -0.10 2.03 -11.33
C THR A 14 -0.46 2.38 -9.88
N LEU A 15 -0.28 3.63 -9.45
CA LEU A 15 -0.56 4.05 -8.07
C LEU A 15 -2.01 3.80 -7.65
N HIS A 16 -2.98 4.18 -8.48
CA HIS A 16 -4.41 3.97 -8.22
C HIS A 16 -4.95 2.83 -9.09
N PRO A 17 -4.85 1.58 -8.62
CA PRO A 17 -5.19 0.40 -9.41
C PRO A 17 -6.69 0.26 -9.68
N MET A 18 -7.54 0.86 -8.85
CA MET A 18 -8.98 0.66 -8.89
C MET A 18 -9.68 2.00 -9.20
N PRO A 19 -10.16 2.20 -10.45
CA PRO A 19 -10.90 3.40 -10.79
C PRO A 19 -12.10 3.61 -9.85
N GLY A 20 -12.28 4.84 -9.36
CA GLY A 20 -13.34 5.18 -8.41
C GLY A 20 -13.07 4.80 -6.95
N GLN A 21 -11.90 4.22 -6.64
CA GLN A 21 -11.49 3.86 -5.28
C GLN A 21 -10.18 4.57 -4.89
N PRO A 22 -10.20 5.91 -4.67
CA PRO A 22 -9.00 6.69 -4.38
C PRO A 22 -8.32 6.32 -3.05
N ARG A 23 -9.09 5.72 -2.13
CA ARG A 23 -8.61 5.20 -0.83
C ARG A 23 -7.65 4.00 -0.95
N VAL A 24 -7.64 3.32 -2.10
CA VAL A 24 -6.78 2.16 -2.33
C VAL A 24 -5.63 2.54 -3.26
N VAL A 25 -4.40 2.28 -2.82
CA VAL A 25 -3.17 2.53 -3.57
C VAL A 25 -2.29 1.28 -3.66
N GLN A 26 -1.54 1.13 -4.75
CA GLN A 26 -0.42 0.19 -4.79
C GLN A 26 0.77 0.76 -4.01
N LEU A 27 1.31 -0.04 -3.09
CA LEU A 27 2.44 0.37 -2.26
C LEU A 27 3.76 0.41 -3.05
N LYS A 28 3.95 -0.50 -4.00
CA LYS A 28 5.19 -0.57 -4.79
C LYS A 28 5.56 0.74 -5.52
N PRO A 29 4.66 1.42 -6.24
CA PRO A 29 4.96 2.72 -6.84
C PRO A 29 4.86 3.90 -5.86
N LEU A 30 4.29 3.70 -4.67
CA LEU A 30 4.14 4.74 -3.66
C LEU A 30 5.39 4.90 -2.79
N VAL A 31 6.03 3.79 -2.43
CA VAL A 31 7.20 3.76 -1.54
C VAL A 31 8.43 4.32 -2.26
N THR A 32 9.11 5.26 -1.61
CA THR A 32 10.33 5.92 -2.09
C THR A 32 11.54 5.64 -1.19
N SER A 33 11.32 5.26 0.07
CA SER A 33 12.36 4.95 1.03
C SER A 33 13.10 3.65 0.70
N GLU A 34 14.44 3.70 0.65
CA GLU A 34 15.29 2.51 0.48
C GLU A 34 15.21 1.53 1.67
N LEU A 35 14.67 1.98 2.79
CA LEU A 35 14.49 1.19 4.00
C LEU A 35 13.19 0.38 3.98
N ILE A 36 12.35 0.55 2.95
CA ILE A 36 11.09 -0.17 2.79
C ILE A 36 11.14 -0.98 1.49
N GLU A 37 10.99 -2.30 1.60
CA GLU A 37 10.91 -3.20 0.45
C GLU A 37 9.47 -3.69 0.30
N VAL A 38 8.86 -3.46 -0.86
CA VAL A 38 7.47 -3.87 -1.13
C VAL A 38 7.37 -4.75 -2.37
N GLY A 39 6.74 -5.91 -2.18
CA GLY A 39 6.35 -6.81 -3.25
C GLY A 39 5.34 -6.18 -4.22
N ALA A 40 5.33 -6.69 -5.45
CA ALA A 40 4.30 -6.31 -6.42
C ALA A 40 2.89 -6.70 -5.93
N TYR A 41 1.88 -5.93 -6.36
CA TYR A 41 0.47 -6.14 -6.03
C TYR A 41 0.16 -6.09 -4.54
N SER A 42 0.92 -5.32 -3.78
CA SER A 42 0.62 -5.03 -2.38
C SER A 42 -0.06 -3.67 -2.29
N TYR A 43 -1.15 -3.61 -1.52
CA TYR A 43 -2.05 -2.47 -1.49
C TYR A 43 -2.18 -1.92 -0.07
N TYR A 44 -2.38 -0.61 0.01
CA TYR A 44 -2.78 0.08 1.24
C TYR A 44 -4.15 0.71 1.01
N ASP A 45 -5.06 0.46 1.94
CA ASP A 45 -6.41 0.99 1.93
C ASP A 45 -6.59 1.94 3.11
N ASP A 46 -6.68 3.24 2.83
CA ASP A 46 -6.90 4.30 3.81
C ASP A 46 -7.86 5.37 3.25
N PRO A 47 -8.98 5.65 3.92
CA PRO A 47 -9.99 6.58 3.44
C PRO A 47 -9.54 8.05 3.41
N GLU A 48 -8.52 8.41 4.18
CA GLU A 48 -8.08 9.80 4.38
C GLU A 48 -6.67 10.06 3.85
N HIS A 49 -5.76 9.10 4.05
CA HIS A 49 -4.32 9.28 3.87
C HIS A 49 -3.65 8.13 3.08
N ALA A 50 -4.32 7.62 2.03
CA ALA A 50 -3.81 6.51 1.22
C ALA A 50 -2.38 6.70 0.72
N THR A 51 -1.97 7.93 0.37
CA THR A 51 -0.62 8.23 -0.13
C THR A 51 0.41 8.49 0.97
N GLU A 52 0.03 8.47 2.25
CA GLU A 52 0.93 8.77 3.39
C GLU A 52 1.39 7.51 4.13
N PHE A 53 1.45 6.38 3.44
CA PHE A 53 1.84 5.10 4.04
C PHE A 53 3.18 5.19 4.79
N GLU A 54 4.19 5.81 4.17
CA GLU A 54 5.55 5.90 4.74
C GLU A 54 5.60 6.70 6.06
N THR A 55 4.82 7.78 6.18
CA THR A 55 4.86 8.63 7.38
C THR A 55 3.95 8.12 8.49
N ARG A 56 2.89 7.38 8.16
CA ARG A 56 1.86 6.97 9.13
C ARG A 56 2.00 5.54 9.63
N ASN A 57 2.52 4.63 8.82
CA ASN A 57 2.60 3.20 9.16
C ASN A 57 4.02 2.72 9.39
N VAL A 58 5.03 3.52 9.03
CA VAL A 58 6.44 3.23 9.33
C VAL A 58 6.90 4.13 10.47
N LEU A 59 6.38 3.83 11.67
CA LEU A 59 6.78 4.50 12.90
C LEU A 59 8.13 3.94 13.37
N TYR A 60 9.01 4.83 13.84
CA TYR A 60 10.36 4.55 14.37
C TYR A 60 11.47 4.25 13.35
N HIS A 61 11.80 5.25 12.51
CA HIS A 61 12.97 5.25 11.62
C HIS A 61 14.31 5.59 12.30
N TYR A 62 14.49 5.25 13.58
CA TYR A 62 15.71 5.61 14.33
C TYR A 62 16.82 4.53 14.33
N GLY A 63 16.61 3.41 13.64
CA GLY A 63 17.58 2.32 13.50
C GLY A 63 17.72 1.83 12.05
N PRO A 64 18.71 0.99 11.74
CA PRO A 64 18.96 0.45 10.39
C PRO A 64 17.92 -0.58 9.94
N GLU A 65 16.80 -0.71 10.65
CA GLU A 65 15.81 -1.74 10.40
C GLU A 65 15.01 -1.45 9.12
N ARG A 66 14.70 -2.52 8.38
CA ARG A 66 14.00 -2.47 7.10
C ARG A 66 12.62 -3.09 7.24
N LEU A 67 11.60 -2.40 6.73
CA LEU A 67 10.26 -2.95 6.60
C LEU A 67 10.17 -3.75 5.30
N VAL A 68 9.85 -5.04 5.38
CA VAL A 68 9.69 -5.90 4.20
C VAL A 68 8.24 -6.37 4.11
N ILE A 69 7.55 -5.97 3.04
CA ILE A 69 6.18 -6.38 2.73
C ILE A 69 6.22 -7.33 1.54
N GLY A 70 5.66 -8.53 1.71
CA GLY A 70 5.57 -9.56 0.66
C GLY A 70 4.69 -9.13 -0.53
N LYS A 71 4.51 -10.04 -1.50
CA LYS A 71 3.60 -9.84 -2.65
C LYS A 71 2.16 -10.18 -2.26
N PHE A 72 1.19 -9.53 -2.91
CA PHE A 72 -0.25 -9.78 -2.69
C PHE A 72 -0.74 -9.52 -1.26
N CYS A 73 -0.07 -8.63 -0.52
CA CYS A 73 -0.48 -8.24 0.82
C CYS A 73 -1.45 -7.06 0.76
N ALA A 74 -2.60 -7.17 1.42
CA ALA A 74 -3.51 -6.05 1.65
C ALA A 74 -3.35 -5.58 3.10
N LEU A 75 -2.95 -4.32 3.28
CA LEU A 75 -2.81 -3.70 4.59
C LEU A 75 -3.99 -2.75 4.81
N GLY A 76 -4.78 -3.02 5.85
CA GLY A 76 -5.84 -2.13 6.33
C GLY A 76 -5.34 -1.19 7.42
N THR A 77 -5.97 -0.02 7.56
CA THR A 77 -5.62 0.94 8.62
C THR A 77 -5.80 0.32 10.02
N GLY A 78 -4.88 0.61 10.94
CA GLY A 78 -4.97 0.20 12.35
C GLY A 78 -4.00 -0.89 12.83
N CYS A 79 -2.98 -1.26 12.04
CA CYS A 79 -1.91 -2.15 12.51
C CYS A 79 -0.82 -1.37 13.29
N GLY A 80 -1.23 -0.73 14.38
CA GLY A 80 -0.34 -0.06 15.34
C GLY A 80 -0.96 -0.20 16.73
N SER A 81 -0.31 -0.99 17.58
CA SER A 81 -0.72 -1.27 18.96
C SER A 81 -0.92 0.00 19.79
N SER A 82 -1.96 -0.04 20.62
CA SER A 82 -2.16 0.63 21.92
C SER A 82 -1.10 1.63 22.40
#